data_AF-A0A1X7JLP9-F1
#
_entry.id   AF-A0A1X7JLP9-F1
#
_cell.length_a   1.000
_cell.length_b   1.000
_cell.length_c   1.000
_cell.angle_alpha   90.00
_cell.angle_beta   90.00
_cell.angle_gamma   90.00
#
_symmetry.space_group_name_H-M   'P 1'
#
loop_
_entity.id
_entity.type
_entity.pdbx_description
1 polymer ?
#
loop_
_entity_poly.entity_id
_entity_poly.type
_entity_poly.pdbx_seq_one_letter_code
_entity_poly.pdbx_strand_id
1 'polypeptide(L)'
;MKRIILFFALVLLISCQQKKEFTTIESQKSNNTKTLEVLLVGTFHFSNFKPENNGDVLQVNVPDVLTEANQKELEKIVKAIADFNPDKIFVETLHKRQAVLDSVYTAFNPTDYKTEKRNEIYQIGFRVAKSLEHKKVFAMDYRTDFPYGDLMEAMQKAEQYDLIQKDSLELVRIESFENELFASDKLLSEMLFYQNDPLIRKQDINWYVSVANQGGEKDNFIGAYLASEWYKRNLYMFSVIQKAVEEKDEKIMILGGSSHIAMFKDFIDYNPEWKAVELREIMN
;
A
#
# COMPACT_ATOMS: atom_id res chain seq x y z
N MET A 1 73.08 16.39 54.05
CA MET A 1 71.92 17.24 53.64
C MET A 1 71.80 17.08 52.13
N LYS A 2 70.74 16.62 51.46
CA LYS A 2 69.31 16.48 51.74
C LYS A 2 68.84 15.12 51.18
N ARG A 3 67.87 14.50 51.85
CA ARG A 3 67.16 13.28 51.42
C ARG A 3 66.18 13.63 50.30
N ILE A 4 66.12 12.83 49.25
CA ILE A 4 64.95 12.72 48.38
C ILE A 4 64.69 11.22 48.18
N ILE A 5 63.66 10.73 48.87
CA ILE A 5 63.13 9.37 48.72
C ILE A 5 62.01 9.50 47.68
N LEU A 6 62.20 8.92 46.49
CA LEU A 6 61.12 8.76 45.52
C LEU A 6 60.43 7.42 45.81
N PHE A 7 59.20 7.49 46.32
CA PHE A 7 58.28 6.36 46.43
C PHE A 7 57.77 6.00 45.04
N PHE A 8 58.13 4.82 44.53
CA PHE A 8 57.46 4.22 43.37
C PHE A 8 56.17 3.55 43.87
N ALA A 9 55.03 4.23 43.67
CA ALA A 9 53.72 3.64 43.90
C ALA A 9 53.38 2.73 42.70
N LEU A 10 53.42 1.42 42.92
CA LEU A 10 52.92 0.42 41.98
C LEU A 10 51.38 0.45 42.00
N VAL A 11 50.78 1.20 41.08
CA VAL A 11 49.33 1.17 40.86
C VAL A 11 49.01 -0.07 40.03
N LEU A 12 48.60 -1.15 40.71
CA LEU A 12 47.90 -2.27 40.10
C LEU A 12 46.53 -1.77 39.60
N LEU A 13 46.43 -1.50 38.29
CA LEU A 13 45.15 -1.35 37.62
C LEU A 13 44.47 -2.72 37.59
N ILE A 14 43.69 -3.03 38.62
CA ILE A 14 42.72 -4.12 38.58
C ILE A 14 41.66 -3.70 37.56
N SER A 15 41.83 -4.16 36.33
CA SER A 15 40.79 -4.13 35.31
C SER A 15 39.67 -5.05 35.80
N CYS A 16 38.65 -4.47 36.42
CA CYS A 16 37.35 -5.12 36.54
C CYS A 16 36.77 -5.23 35.12
N GLN A 17 37.13 -6.28 34.40
CA GLN A 17 36.31 -6.78 33.31
C GLN A 17 35.04 -7.34 33.94
N GLN A 18 34.08 -6.46 34.16
CA GLN A 18 32.71 -6.87 34.40
C GLN A 18 32.22 -7.47 33.09
N LYS A 19 32.39 -8.78 32.95
CA LYS A 19 31.83 -9.58 31.87
C LYS A 19 30.31 -9.45 32.02
N LYS A 20 29.73 -8.44 31.39
CA LYS A 20 28.30 -8.41 31.11
C LYS A 20 28.08 -9.61 30.21
N GLU A 21 27.70 -10.74 30.82
CA GLU A 21 26.89 -11.73 30.13
C GLU A 21 25.74 -10.94 29.53
N PHE A 22 25.79 -10.76 28.21
CA PHE A 22 24.56 -10.59 27.46
C PHE A 22 23.83 -11.91 27.68
N THR A 23 23.02 -11.94 28.74
CA THR A 23 21.93 -12.89 28.85
C THR A 23 21.13 -12.66 27.58
N THR A 24 21.29 -13.57 26.62
CA THR A 24 20.36 -13.70 25.52
C THR A 24 19.00 -13.68 26.18
N ILE A 25 18.22 -12.61 25.96
CA ILE A 25 16.80 -12.65 26.25
C ILE A 25 16.30 -13.69 25.27
N GLU A 26 16.32 -14.96 25.67
CA GLU A 26 15.45 -15.96 25.11
C GLU A 26 14.07 -15.33 25.21
N SER A 27 13.52 -14.96 24.07
CA SER A 27 12.17 -14.47 23.99
C SER A 27 11.26 -15.60 24.46
N GLN A 28 10.97 -15.63 25.76
CA GLN A 28 9.75 -16.22 26.27
C GLN A 28 8.59 -15.40 25.73
N LYS A 29 8.21 -15.70 24.49
CA LYS A 29 6.86 -15.48 23.95
C LYS A 29 6.50 -16.71 23.11
N SER A 30 6.33 -17.83 23.81
CA SER A 30 5.27 -18.78 23.44
C SER A 30 4.01 -18.31 24.16
N ASN A 31 3.49 -17.16 23.73
CA ASN A 31 2.05 -16.97 23.74
C ASN A 31 1.65 -17.21 22.30
N ASN A 32 0.66 -18.07 22.10
CA ASN A 32 0.02 -18.31 20.81
C ASN A 32 -0.71 -17.01 20.37
N THR A 33 0.03 -15.93 20.12
CA THR A 33 -0.51 -14.67 19.62
C THR A 33 -0.90 -14.92 18.18
N LYS A 34 -2.22 -15.03 17.99
CA LYS A 34 -2.82 -15.23 16.68
C LYS A 34 -2.38 -14.10 15.76
N THR A 35 -1.70 -14.45 14.68
CA THR A 35 -1.28 -13.51 13.64
C THR A 35 -2.51 -13.02 12.88
N LEU A 36 -2.62 -11.70 12.68
CA LEU A 36 -3.68 -11.11 11.85
C LEU A 36 -3.36 -11.37 10.38
N GLU A 37 -4.24 -12.03 9.64
CA GLU A 37 -4.09 -12.19 8.19
C GLU A 37 -4.70 -11.00 7.45
N VAL A 38 -3.92 -10.39 6.57
CA VAL A 38 -4.29 -9.16 5.86
C VAL A 38 -4.34 -9.46 4.37
N LEU A 39 -5.54 -9.62 3.84
CA LEU A 39 -5.76 -9.77 2.41
C LEU A 39 -5.56 -8.43 1.71
N LEU A 40 -4.58 -8.38 0.81
CA LEU A 40 -4.24 -7.20 0.03
C LEU A 40 -4.88 -7.29 -1.36
N VAL A 41 -5.67 -6.28 -1.72
CA VAL A 41 -6.34 -6.20 -3.04
C VAL A 41 -6.04 -4.84 -3.67
N GLY A 42 -4.97 -4.79 -4.45
CA GLY A 42 -4.62 -3.66 -5.30
C GLY A 42 -5.42 -3.69 -6.60
N THR A 43 -5.91 -2.52 -7.03
CA THR A 43 -6.68 -2.37 -8.27
C THR A 43 -6.09 -1.27 -9.14
N PHE A 44 -6.50 -1.23 -10.40
CA PHE A 44 -6.19 -0.17 -11.36
C PHE A 44 -7.24 0.97 -11.35
N HIS A 45 -7.91 1.18 -10.20
CA HIS A 45 -9.01 2.15 -10.02
C HIS A 45 -10.14 2.02 -11.06
N PHE A 46 -11.14 1.19 -10.79
CA PHE A 46 -12.23 0.92 -11.75
C PHE A 46 -13.02 2.19 -12.13
N SER A 47 -13.00 3.22 -11.27
CA SER A 47 -13.59 4.53 -11.56
C SER A 47 -12.95 5.28 -12.72
N ASN A 48 -11.72 4.92 -13.10
CA ASN A 48 -11.02 5.56 -14.19
C ASN A 48 -11.55 5.14 -15.58
N PHE A 49 -12.52 4.22 -15.66
CA PHE A 49 -13.20 3.84 -16.90
C PHE A 49 -13.72 5.04 -17.72
N LYS A 50 -14.10 6.14 -17.05
CA LYS A 50 -14.36 7.43 -17.69
C LYS A 50 -13.46 8.48 -17.05
N PRO A 51 -12.40 8.93 -17.73
CA PRO A 51 -11.33 9.74 -17.13
C PRO A 51 -11.72 11.20 -16.90
N GLU A 52 -13.00 11.54 -17.00
CA GLU A 52 -13.49 12.93 -17.00
C GLU A 52 -13.13 13.72 -15.73
N ASN A 53 -12.61 13.04 -14.68
CA ASN A 53 -11.99 13.62 -13.50
C ASN A 53 -10.94 12.69 -12.84
N ASN A 54 -10.11 11.96 -13.59
CA ASN A 54 -9.04 11.19 -12.93
C ASN A 54 -7.88 12.12 -12.51
N GLY A 55 -7.36 11.88 -11.30
CA GLY A 55 -6.24 12.64 -10.72
C GLY A 55 -4.89 12.00 -10.99
N ASP A 56 -4.87 10.95 -11.82
CA ASP A 56 -3.69 10.14 -12.09
C ASP A 56 -2.87 10.81 -13.18
N VAL A 57 -1.55 10.77 -13.01
CA VAL A 57 -0.60 11.31 -14.00
C VAL A 57 -0.72 10.56 -15.33
N LEU A 58 -1.02 9.26 -15.27
CA LEU A 58 -1.14 8.38 -16.43
C LEU A 58 -2.61 8.11 -16.78
N GLN A 59 -2.89 8.04 -18.08
CA GLN A 59 -4.21 7.75 -18.64
C GLN A 59 -4.16 6.42 -19.38
N VAL A 60 -4.99 5.46 -18.99
CA VAL A 60 -5.04 4.12 -19.59
C VAL A 60 -6.48 3.70 -19.90
N ASN A 61 -6.63 2.79 -20.85
CA ASN A 61 -7.90 2.28 -21.34
C ASN A 61 -8.48 1.23 -20.38
N VAL A 62 -8.94 1.69 -19.22
CA VAL A 62 -9.50 0.83 -18.18
C VAL A 62 -10.66 0.00 -18.74
N PRO A 63 -10.72 -1.32 -18.48
CA PRO A 63 -11.78 -2.18 -18.99
C PRO A 63 -13.12 -1.92 -18.29
N ASP A 64 -14.24 -2.09 -19.01
CA ASP A 64 -15.56 -1.95 -18.39
C ASP A 64 -15.86 -3.15 -17.47
N VAL A 65 -15.80 -2.91 -16.16
CA VAL A 65 -16.11 -3.94 -15.16
C VAL A 65 -17.58 -4.36 -15.15
N LEU A 66 -18.49 -3.61 -15.78
CA LEU A 66 -19.93 -3.92 -15.82
C LEU A 66 -20.33 -4.88 -16.95
N THR A 67 -19.40 -5.29 -17.82
CA THR A 67 -19.70 -6.32 -18.83
C THR A 67 -20.09 -7.63 -18.18
N GLU A 68 -20.85 -8.47 -18.89
CA GLU A 68 -21.30 -9.75 -18.32
C GLU A 68 -20.15 -10.68 -17.97
N ALA A 69 -19.07 -10.68 -18.76
CA ALA A 69 -17.88 -11.46 -18.49
C ALA A 69 -17.18 -10.98 -17.21
N ASN A 70 -16.96 -9.67 -17.05
CA ASN A 70 -16.32 -9.11 -15.87
C ASN A 70 -17.19 -9.24 -14.61
N GLN A 71 -18.51 -9.18 -14.72
CA GLN A 71 -19.39 -9.44 -13.57
C GLN A 71 -19.29 -10.90 -13.09
N LYS A 72 -19.15 -11.88 -14.00
CA LYS A 72 -18.90 -13.27 -13.61
C LYS A 72 -17.55 -13.45 -12.93
N GLU A 73 -16.51 -12.75 -13.39
CA GLU A 73 -15.20 -12.76 -12.70
C GLU A 73 -15.29 -12.09 -11.33
N LEU A 74 -15.99 -10.96 -11.21
CA LEU A 74 -16.23 -10.29 -9.92
C LEU A 74 -17.00 -11.18 -8.95
N GLU A 75 -17.99 -11.95 -9.40
CA GLU A 75 -18.69 -12.94 -8.56
C GLU A 75 -17.72 -13.98 -7.98
N LYS A 76 -16.79 -14.50 -8.79
CA LYS A 76 -15.76 -15.44 -8.32
C LYS A 76 -14.80 -14.79 -7.32
N ILE A 77 -14.32 -13.59 -7.63
CA ILE A 77 -13.42 -12.81 -6.75
C ILE A 77 -14.11 -12.56 -5.41
N VAL A 78 -15.33 -12.02 -5.43
CA VAL A 78 -16.13 -11.73 -4.21
C VAL A 78 -16.37 -13.01 -3.42
N LYS A 79 -16.70 -14.12 -4.09
CA LYS A 79 -16.88 -15.41 -3.42
C LYS A 79 -15.61 -15.87 -2.72
N ALA A 80 -14.45 -15.84 -3.39
CA ALA A 80 -13.18 -16.25 -2.79
C ALA A 80 -12.83 -15.39 -1.56
N ILE A 81 -13.05 -14.08 -1.65
CA ILE A 81 -12.83 -13.17 -0.52
C ILE A 81 -13.83 -13.45 0.62
N ALA A 82 -15.09 -13.73 0.31
CA ALA A 82 -16.08 -14.11 1.31
C ALA A 82 -15.73 -15.44 1.99
N ASP A 83 -15.21 -16.42 1.25
CA ASP A 83 -14.72 -17.68 1.81
C ASP A 83 -13.46 -17.47 2.69
N PHE A 84 -12.61 -16.48 2.35
CA PHE A 84 -11.52 -16.03 3.24
C PHE A 84 -12.06 -15.45 4.56
N ASN A 85 -13.26 -14.85 4.52
CA ASN A 85 -14.05 -14.37 5.66
C ASN A 85 -13.35 -13.27 6.49
N PRO A 86 -13.02 -12.10 5.89
CA PRO A 86 -12.44 -10.97 6.64
C PRO A 86 -13.44 -10.38 7.64
N ASP A 87 -13.00 -10.15 8.87
CA ASP A 87 -13.75 -9.48 9.94
C ASP A 87 -13.99 -8.00 9.65
N LYS A 88 -13.04 -7.35 8.96
CA LYS A 88 -13.11 -5.95 8.55
C LYS A 88 -12.62 -5.75 7.13
N ILE A 89 -13.26 -4.83 6.42
CA ILE A 89 -12.92 -4.45 5.04
C ILE A 89 -12.62 -2.96 5.02
N PHE A 90 -11.40 -2.60 4.63
CA PHE A 90 -10.92 -1.23 4.49
C PHE A 90 -10.94 -0.81 3.03
N VAL A 91 -11.44 0.40 2.75
CA VAL A 91 -11.61 0.94 1.40
C VAL A 91 -11.06 2.35 1.29
N GLU A 92 -10.56 2.69 0.10
CA GLU A 92 -9.93 3.98 -0.21
C GLU A 92 -10.95 5.13 -0.30
N THR A 93 -11.56 5.46 0.83
CA THR A 93 -12.36 6.66 1.05
C THR A 93 -11.73 7.44 2.19
N LEU A 94 -11.72 8.78 2.09
CA LEU A 94 -11.16 9.64 3.12
C LEU A 94 -11.68 9.25 4.51
N HIS A 95 -10.80 8.97 5.46
CA HIS A 95 -11.19 8.54 6.82
C HIS A 95 -12.18 9.50 7.50
N LYS A 96 -12.06 10.82 7.25
CA LYS A 96 -13.00 11.84 7.75
C LYS A 96 -14.41 11.74 7.15
N ARG A 97 -14.59 10.99 6.08
CA ARG A 97 -15.86 10.76 5.39
C ARG A 97 -16.51 9.42 5.76
N GLN A 98 -16.10 8.77 6.84
CA GLN A 98 -16.69 7.50 7.31
C GLN A 98 -18.23 7.56 7.37
N ALA A 99 -18.82 8.61 7.94
CA ALA A 99 -20.28 8.72 8.03
C ALA A 99 -20.97 8.79 6.65
N VAL A 100 -20.33 9.41 5.66
CA VAL A 100 -20.83 9.44 4.28
C VAL A 100 -20.70 8.05 3.66
N LEU A 101 -19.58 7.37 3.87
CA LEU A 101 -19.36 6.00 3.41
C LEU A 101 -20.40 5.03 4.01
N ASP A 102 -20.71 5.15 5.30
CA ASP A 102 -21.73 4.35 5.98
C ASP A 102 -23.12 4.54 5.35
N SER A 103 -23.49 5.80 5.05
CA SER A 103 -24.75 6.12 4.38
C SER A 103 -24.81 5.52 2.98
N VAL A 104 -23.74 5.66 2.21
CA VAL A 104 -23.62 5.10 0.85
C VAL A 104 -23.68 3.56 0.89
N TYR A 105 -22.97 2.91 1.82
CA TYR A 105 -23.00 1.46 1.99
C TYR A 105 -24.37 0.93 2.44
N THR A 106 -25.08 1.69 3.28
CA THR A 106 -26.44 1.34 3.70
C THR A 106 -27.40 1.38 2.52
N ALA A 107 -27.28 2.40 1.66
CA ALA A 107 -28.11 2.56 0.46
C ALA A 107 -27.75 1.58 -0.67
N PHE A 108 -26.54 1.01 -0.67
CA PHE A 108 -26.10 0.05 -1.68
C PHE A 108 -26.98 -1.20 -1.69
N ASN A 109 -27.57 -1.49 -2.85
CA ASN A 109 -28.52 -2.58 -3.03
C ASN A 109 -27.89 -3.74 -3.82
N PRO A 110 -27.75 -4.94 -3.22
CA PRO A 110 -27.03 -6.05 -3.83
C PRO A 110 -27.79 -6.80 -4.95
N THR A 111 -28.97 -6.32 -5.38
CA THR A 111 -29.82 -7.07 -6.33
C THR A 111 -29.44 -6.88 -7.80
N ASP A 112 -28.86 -5.73 -8.19
CA ASP A 112 -28.36 -5.53 -9.55
C ASP A 112 -27.06 -4.72 -9.60
N TYR A 113 -26.01 -5.49 -9.42
CA TYR A 113 -24.61 -5.14 -9.56
C TYR A 113 -24.18 -4.50 -10.88
N LYS A 114 -24.89 -4.74 -11.99
CA LYS A 114 -24.60 -4.11 -13.30
C LYS A 114 -25.07 -2.66 -13.37
N THR A 115 -25.97 -2.25 -12.48
CA THR A 115 -26.46 -0.85 -12.41
C THR A 115 -25.65 0.02 -11.46
N GLU A 116 -24.74 -0.60 -10.71
CA GLU A 116 -23.91 0.06 -9.73
C GLU A 116 -22.71 0.76 -10.36
N LYS A 117 -22.03 1.61 -9.58
CA LYS A 117 -20.89 2.39 -10.06
C LYS A 117 -19.74 1.48 -10.49
N ARG A 118 -19.05 1.89 -11.55
CA ARG A 118 -17.72 1.38 -11.96
C ARG A 118 -16.70 1.84 -10.93
N ASN A 119 -16.67 1.20 -9.78
CA ASN A 119 -15.77 1.57 -8.70
C ASN A 119 -15.53 0.34 -7.82
N GLU A 120 -14.28 0.05 -7.53
CA GLU A 120 -13.83 -1.12 -6.77
C GLU A 120 -14.49 -1.21 -5.39
N ILE A 121 -14.78 -0.08 -4.75
CA ILE A 121 -15.48 -0.03 -3.46
C ILE A 121 -16.89 -0.64 -3.61
N TYR A 122 -17.58 -0.38 -4.72
CA TYR A 122 -18.92 -0.91 -4.98
C TYR A 122 -18.87 -2.33 -5.54
N GLN A 123 -17.94 -2.58 -6.47
CA GLN A 123 -17.88 -3.81 -7.26
C GLN A 123 -17.19 -4.96 -6.50
N ILE A 124 -16.36 -4.66 -5.50
CA ILE A 124 -15.68 -5.64 -4.65
C ILE A 124 -16.05 -5.38 -3.18
N GLY A 125 -15.63 -4.24 -2.61
CA GLY A 125 -15.68 -3.99 -1.17
C GLY A 125 -17.07 -4.15 -0.56
N PHE A 126 -18.07 -3.47 -1.12
CA PHE A 126 -19.46 -3.54 -0.66
C PHE A 126 -20.10 -4.90 -0.93
N ARG A 127 -19.78 -5.57 -2.04
CA ARG A 127 -20.35 -6.90 -2.35
C ARG A 127 -19.90 -7.93 -1.32
N VAL A 128 -18.59 -7.97 -1.03
CA VAL A 128 -18.03 -8.83 0.01
C VAL A 128 -18.65 -8.49 1.36
N ALA A 129 -18.73 -7.20 1.71
CA ALA A 129 -19.33 -6.79 2.98
C ALA A 129 -20.80 -7.24 3.11
N LYS A 130 -21.60 -7.11 2.03
CA LYS A 130 -23.00 -7.56 2.03
C LYS A 130 -23.12 -9.08 2.11
N SER A 131 -22.26 -9.83 1.40
CA SER A 131 -22.29 -11.30 1.45
C SER A 131 -21.91 -11.86 2.82
N LEU A 132 -21.12 -11.11 3.60
CA LEU A 132 -20.74 -11.44 4.98
C LEU A 132 -21.62 -10.77 6.03
N GLU A 133 -22.69 -10.09 5.61
CA GLU A 133 -23.64 -9.37 6.48
C GLU A 133 -23.02 -8.26 7.36
N HIS A 134 -21.85 -7.75 6.97
CA HIS A 134 -21.16 -6.66 7.65
C HIS A 134 -22.03 -5.41 7.70
N LYS A 135 -22.03 -4.73 8.86
CA LYS A 135 -22.82 -3.52 9.06
C LYS A 135 -22.18 -2.27 8.46
N LYS A 136 -20.88 -2.32 8.18
CA LYS A 136 -20.12 -1.22 7.58
C LYS A 136 -18.84 -1.73 6.93
N VAL A 137 -18.21 -0.85 6.16
CA VAL A 137 -16.81 -0.93 5.74
C VAL A 137 -16.05 0.26 6.31
N PHE A 138 -14.72 0.21 6.34
CA PHE A 138 -13.90 1.21 7.01
C PHE A 138 -13.16 2.10 6.00
N ALA A 139 -13.32 3.41 6.14
CA ALA A 139 -12.60 4.42 5.36
C ALA A 139 -11.16 4.54 5.86
N MET A 140 -10.17 4.47 4.96
CA MET A 140 -8.75 4.55 5.34
C MET A 140 -7.96 5.69 4.66
N ASP A 141 -8.49 6.31 3.60
CA ASP A 141 -7.71 7.25 2.78
C ASP A 141 -7.33 8.52 3.55
N TYR A 142 -6.19 9.09 3.15
CA TYR A 142 -5.63 10.34 3.62
C TYR A 142 -5.14 11.12 2.39
N ARG A 143 -5.24 12.45 2.36
CA ARG A 143 -4.78 13.24 1.20
C ARG A 143 -3.55 14.06 1.55
N THR A 144 -2.58 14.03 0.66
CA THR A 144 -1.34 14.80 0.69
C THR A 144 -1.15 15.48 -0.65
N ASP A 145 -0.18 16.38 -0.73
CA ASP A 145 0.19 16.99 -2.00
C ASP A 145 1.00 15.99 -2.84
N PHE A 146 0.90 16.12 -4.16
CA PHE A 146 1.70 15.36 -5.12
C PHE A 146 2.25 16.31 -6.18
N PRO A 147 3.35 17.02 -5.89
CA PRO A 147 3.82 18.15 -6.71
C PRO A 147 4.64 17.66 -7.93
N TYR A 148 4.02 16.82 -8.77
CA TYR A 148 4.65 16.24 -9.95
C TYR A 148 5.08 17.32 -10.96
N GLY A 149 4.23 18.33 -11.18
CA GLY A 149 4.57 19.46 -12.06
C GLY A 149 5.82 20.23 -11.59
N ASP A 150 5.89 20.55 -10.30
CA ASP A 150 7.03 21.26 -9.71
C ASP A 150 8.32 20.43 -9.79
N LEU A 151 8.21 19.10 -9.61
CA LEU A 151 9.33 18.18 -9.81
C LEU A 151 9.87 18.26 -11.25
N MET A 152 8.99 18.21 -12.24
CA MET A 152 9.37 18.28 -13.65
C MET A 152 10.00 19.63 -14.00
N GLU A 153 9.45 20.73 -13.49
CA GLU A 153 10.04 22.07 -13.68
C GLU A 153 11.44 22.16 -13.06
N ALA A 154 11.62 21.63 -11.85
CA ALA A 154 12.91 21.63 -11.19
C ALA A 154 13.96 20.77 -11.92
N MET A 155 13.58 19.59 -12.41
CA MET A 155 14.48 18.75 -13.22
C MET A 155 14.88 19.46 -14.52
N GLN A 156 13.94 20.13 -15.18
CA GLN A 156 14.20 20.88 -16.41
C GLN A 156 15.19 22.04 -16.16
N LYS A 157 14.99 22.80 -15.08
CA LYS A 157 15.88 23.89 -14.68
C LYS A 157 17.29 23.39 -14.32
N ALA A 158 17.37 22.22 -13.69
CA ALA A 158 18.63 21.59 -13.31
C ALA A 158 19.33 20.86 -14.48
N GLU A 159 18.79 20.93 -15.71
CA GLU A 159 19.30 20.23 -16.90
C GLU A 159 19.42 18.70 -16.70
N GLN A 160 18.57 18.11 -15.86
CA GLN A 160 18.56 16.67 -15.55
C GLN A 160 17.83 15.85 -16.63
N TYR A 161 18.20 16.02 -17.90
CA TYR A 161 17.52 15.40 -19.04
C TYR A 161 17.48 13.88 -19.00
N ASP A 162 18.51 13.24 -18.43
CA ASP A 162 18.53 11.78 -18.25
C ASP A 162 17.44 11.30 -17.27
N LEU A 163 17.13 12.09 -16.22
CA LEU A 163 16.04 11.75 -15.28
C LEU A 163 14.68 11.96 -15.92
N ILE A 164 14.50 13.06 -16.65
CA ILE A 164 13.28 13.35 -17.42
C ILE A 164 13.02 12.25 -18.44
N GLN A 165 14.07 11.80 -19.15
CA GLN A 165 13.96 10.71 -20.11
C GLN A 165 13.59 9.39 -19.42
N LYS A 166 14.22 9.05 -18.28
CA LYS A 166 13.86 7.85 -17.51
C LYS A 166 12.40 7.87 -17.08
N ASP A 167 11.93 8.98 -16.55
CA ASP A 167 10.53 9.19 -16.17
C ASP A 167 9.59 9.02 -17.37
N SER A 168 9.88 9.69 -18.48
CA SER A 168 9.06 9.59 -19.70
C SER A 168 9.01 8.16 -20.27
N LEU A 169 10.14 7.46 -20.29
CA LEU A 169 10.21 6.06 -20.74
C LEU A 169 9.46 5.13 -19.79
N GLU A 170 9.48 5.39 -18.49
CA GLU A 170 8.72 4.67 -17.48
C GLU A 170 7.22 4.81 -17.72
N LEU A 171 6.73 6.05 -17.88
CA LEU A 171 5.32 6.34 -18.15
C LEU A 171 4.85 5.67 -19.44
N VAL A 172 5.61 5.79 -20.53
CA VAL A 172 5.28 5.13 -21.81
C VAL A 172 5.25 3.61 -21.66
N ARG A 173 6.18 3.03 -20.89
CA ARG A 173 6.21 1.58 -20.65
C ARG A 173 4.97 1.13 -19.88
N ILE A 174 4.62 1.82 -18.79
CA ILE A 174 3.44 1.49 -17.98
C ILE A 174 2.18 1.64 -18.82
N GLU A 175 2.01 2.77 -19.52
CA GLU A 175 0.85 3.02 -20.36
C GLU A 175 0.67 1.95 -21.43
N SER A 176 1.75 1.64 -22.16
CA SER A 176 1.71 0.64 -23.23
C SER A 176 1.38 -0.73 -22.68
N PHE A 177 2.03 -1.12 -21.57
CA PHE A 177 1.79 -2.42 -20.94
C PHE A 177 0.36 -2.55 -20.41
N GLU A 178 -0.13 -1.55 -19.68
CA GLU A 178 -1.48 -1.58 -19.10
C GLU A 178 -2.55 -1.58 -20.20
N ASN A 179 -2.37 -0.78 -21.24
CA ASN A 179 -3.27 -0.79 -22.40
C ASN A 179 -3.25 -2.14 -23.13
N GLU A 180 -2.08 -2.77 -23.30
CA GLU A 180 -1.98 -4.12 -23.88
C GLU A 180 -2.68 -5.16 -22.99
N LEU A 181 -2.43 -5.11 -21.68
CA LEU A 181 -3.08 -5.99 -20.71
C LEU A 181 -4.60 -5.83 -20.75
N PHE A 182 -5.11 -4.60 -20.74
CA PHE A 182 -6.56 -4.33 -20.74
C PHE A 182 -7.24 -4.63 -22.08
N ALA A 183 -6.50 -4.59 -23.19
CA ALA A 183 -7.00 -4.99 -24.50
C ALA A 183 -6.91 -6.51 -24.76
N SER A 184 -6.26 -7.27 -23.88
CA SER A 184 -6.08 -8.71 -24.03
C SER A 184 -7.32 -9.53 -23.60
N ASP A 185 -7.31 -10.83 -23.91
CA ASP A 185 -8.35 -11.78 -23.46
C ASP A 185 -8.16 -12.26 -22.00
N LYS A 186 -7.35 -11.55 -21.22
CA LYS A 186 -7.09 -11.89 -19.81
C LYS A 186 -8.32 -11.70 -18.95
N LEU A 187 -8.48 -12.57 -17.96
CA LEU A 187 -9.54 -12.44 -16.98
C LEU A 187 -9.28 -11.24 -16.06
N LEU A 188 -10.34 -10.62 -15.52
CA LEU A 188 -10.22 -9.54 -14.54
C LEU A 188 -9.36 -9.96 -13.32
N SER A 189 -9.51 -11.21 -12.88
CA SER A 189 -8.70 -11.78 -11.80
C SER A 189 -7.20 -11.80 -12.15
N GLU A 190 -6.83 -12.19 -13.38
CA GLU A 190 -5.44 -12.15 -13.85
C GLU A 190 -4.88 -10.72 -13.91
N MET A 191 -5.69 -9.74 -14.33
CA MET A 191 -5.29 -8.33 -14.33
C MET A 191 -5.03 -7.81 -12.91
N LEU A 192 -5.89 -8.17 -11.94
CA LEU A 192 -5.66 -7.83 -10.53
C LEU A 192 -4.43 -8.54 -9.97
N PHE A 193 -4.17 -9.79 -10.35
CA PHE A 193 -2.96 -10.48 -9.93
C PHE A 193 -1.69 -9.80 -10.44
N TYR A 194 -1.71 -9.28 -11.67
CA TYR A 194 -0.60 -8.50 -12.22
C TYR A 194 -0.36 -7.21 -11.42
N GLN A 195 -1.42 -6.47 -11.11
CA GLN A 195 -1.35 -5.23 -10.30
C GLN A 195 -0.81 -5.47 -8.87
N ASN A 196 -0.84 -6.71 -8.39
CA ASN A 196 -0.34 -7.11 -7.08
C ASN A 196 0.96 -7.93 -7.16
N ASP A 197 1.57 -8.04 -8.35
CA ASP A 197 2.79 -8.82 -8.51
C ASP A 197 3.98 -8.16 -7.77
N PRO A 198 4.83 -8.92 -7.07
CA PRO A 198 5.97 -8.37 -6.34
C PRO A 198 6.95 -7.55 -7.20
N LEU A 199 7.10 -7.88 -8.49
CA LEU A 199 7.95 -7.11 -9.39
C LEU A 199 7.32 -5.75 -9.70
N ILE A 200 6.01 -5.71 -9.92
CA ILE A 200 5.27 -4.49 -10.25
C ILE A 200 5.26 -3.53 -9.07
N ARG A 201 5.05 -4.03 -7.84
CA ARG A 201 5.18 -3.23 -6.61
C ARG A 201 6.58 -2.63 -6.46
N LYS A 202 7.63 -3.41 -6.75
CA LYS A 202 9.01 -2.91 -6.71
C LYS A 202 9.27 -1.82 -7.74
N GLN A 203 8.71 -1.95 -8.94
CA GLN A 203 8.85 -0.94 -9.99
C GLN A 203 8.14 0.36 -9.60
N ASP A 204 6.92 0.26 -9.07
CA ASP A 204 6.14 1.40 -8.55
C ASP A 204 6.94 2.16 -7.47
N ILE A 205 7.40 1.47 -6.42
CA ILE A 205 8.19 2.08 -5.34
C ILE A 205 9.53 2.64 -5.86
N ASN A 206 10.17 1.94 -6.80
CA ASN A 206 11.47 2.35 -7.36
C ASN A 206 11.42 3.72 -8.03
N TRP A 207 10.32 4.09 -8.69
CA TRP A 207 10.21 5.42 -9.31
C TRP A 207 10.38 6.54 -8.26
N TYR A 208 9.76 6.40 -7.09
CA TYR A 208 9.87 7.39 -6.00
C TYR A 208 11.31 7.53 -5.51
N VAL A 209 11.99 6.41 -5.21
CA VAL A 209 13.29 6.43 -4.53
C VAL A 209 14.48 6.59 -5.49
N SER A 210 14.34 6.16 -6.74
CA SER A 210 15.42 6.10 -7.72
C SER A 210 15.27 7.09 -8.88
N VAL A 211 14.11 7.71 -9.08
CA VAL A 211 13.91 8.74 -10.11
C VAL A 211 13.48 10.05 -9.46
N ALA A 212 12.30 10.10 -8.84
CA ALA A 212 11.74 11.33 -8.30
C ALA A 212 12.66 11.95 -7.24
N ASN A 213 13.16 11.17 -6.29
CA ASN A 213 14.02 11.64 -5.19
C ASN A 213 15.32 12.33 -5.64
N GLN A 214 15.78 12.12 -6.87
CA GLN A 214 16.98 12.77 -7.43
C GLN A 214 16.69 14.11 -8.12
N GLY A 215 15.41 14.47 -8.29
CA GLY A 215 14.99 15.63 -9.07
C GLY A 215 15.24 16.96 -8.35
N GLY A 216 15.85 17.89 -9.08
CA GLY A 216 16.23 19.22 -8.62
C GLY A 216 17.74 19.43 -8.54
N GLU A 217 18.15 20.69 -8.39
CA GLU A 217 19.53 21.07 -8.05
C GLU A 217 19.94 20.52 -6.67
N LYS A 218 21.23 20.55 -6.33
CA LYS A 218 21.78 19.94 -5.09
C LYS A 218 21.07 20.36 -3.79
N ASP A 219 20.62 21.61 -3.70
CA ASP A 219 19.93 22.16 -2.53
C ASP A 219 18.41 22.26 -2.72
N ASN A 220 17.88 21.72 -3.82
CA ASN A 220 16.45 21.62 -4.08
C ASN A 220 15.94 20.21 -3.72
N PHE A 221 15.05 20.14 -2.74
CA PHE A 221 14.51 18.89 -2.22
C PHE A 221 13.11 18.54 -2.75
N ILE A 222 12.67 19.11 -3.88
CA ILE A 222 11.31 18.86 -4.41
C ILE A 222 11.04 17.37 -4.68
N GLY A 223 12.03 16.65 -5.22
CA GLY A 223 11.95 15.22 -5.44
C GLY A 223 11.75 14.41 -4.16
N ALA A 224 12.57 14.72 -3.15
CA ALA A 224 12.46 14.14 -1.82
C ALA A 224 11.14 14.52 -1.14
N TYR A 225 10.66 15.74 -1.32
CA TYR A 225 9.38 16.20 -0.80
C TYR A 225 8.22 15.40 -1.40
N LEU A 226 8.15 15.27 -2.73
CA LEU A 226 7.13 14.46 -3.40
C LEU A 226 7.14 13.01 -2.88
N ALA A 227 8.30 12.37 -2.86
CA ALA A 227 8.42 11.01 -2.36
C ALA A 227 7.99 10.93 -0.88
N SER A 228 8.40 11.88 -0.05
CA SER A 228 8.01 11.92 1.37
C SER A 228 6.51 12.11 1.57
N GLU A 229 5.83 12.89 0.72
CA GLU A 229 4.37 13.05 0.76
C GLU A 229 3.66 11.73 0.42
N TRP A 230 4.17 10.96 -0.55
CA TRP A 230 3.65 9.64 -0.87
C TRP A 230 3.80 8.66 0.32
N TYR A 231 4.98 8.63 0.94
CA TYR A 231 5.22 7.83 2.14
C TYR A 231 4.35 8.30 3.31
N LYS A 232 4.19 9.61 3.51
CA LYS A 232 3.35 10.21 4.55
C LYS A 232 1.90 9.79 4.37
N ARG A 233 1.34 9.89 3.16
CA ARG A 233 -0.03 9.47 2.84
C ARG A 233 -0.26 8.03 3.26
N ASN A 234 0.58 7.13 2.78
CA ASN A 234 0.47 5.70 3.03
C ASN A 234 0.67 5.36 4.51
N LEU A 235 1.65 5.97 5.20
CA LEU A 235 1.84 5.74 6.62
C LEU A 235 0.64 6.20 7.45
N TYR A 236 0.02 7.32 7.09
CA TYR A 236 -1.17 7.83 7.76
C TYR A 236 -2.37 6.92 7.51
N MET A 237 -2.60 6.48 6.28
CA MET A 237 -3.64 5.49 5.94
C MET A 237 -3.44 4.20 6.75
N PHE A 238 -2.22 3.66 6.78
CA PHE A 238 -1.90 2.46 7.55
C PHE A 238 -2.15 2.66 9.05
N SER A 239 -1.84 3.84 9.60
CA SER A 239 -2.14 4.15 11.00
C SER A 239 -3.64 4.17 11.31
N VAL A 240 -4.49 4.55 10.34
CA VAL A 240 -5.95 4.51 10.49
C VAL A 240 -6.42 3.06 10.56
N ILE A 241 -5.87 2.19 9.70
CA ILE A 241 -6.15 0.75 9.71
C ILE A 241 -5.74 0.13 11.05
N GLN A 242 -4.50 0.36 11.50
CA GLN A 242 -3.99 -0.16 12.77
C GLN A 242 -4.86 0.23 13.97
N LYS A 243 -5.35 1.48 14.02
CA LYS A 243 -6.23 1.96 15.11
C LYS A 243 -7.64 1.36 15.05
N ALA A 244 -8.06 0.88 13.90
CA ALA A 244 -9.38 0.29 13.70
C ALA A 244 -9.40 -1.23 13.92
N VAL A 245 -8.24 -1.89 13.87
CA VAL A 245 -8.09 -3.32 14.20
C VAL A 245 -8.23 -3.53 15.71
N GLU A 246 -8.97 -4.56 16.11
CA GLU A 246 -9.21 -4.99 17.48
C GLU A 246 -8.55 -6.37 17.71
N GLU A 247 -8.27 -6.71 18.97
CA GLU A 247 -7.62 -7.98 19.34
C GLU A 247 -8.39 -9.24 18.88
N LYS A 248 -9.71 -9.13 18.72
CA LYS A 248 -10.58 -10.22 18.26
C LYS A 248 -10.53 -10.43 16.74
N ASP A 249 -10.02 -9.47 15.98
CA ASP A 249 -9.98 -9.59 14.52
C ASP A 249 -8.89 -10.59 14.15
N GLU A 250 -9.22 -11.51 13.26
CA GLU A 250 -8.32 -12.57 12.80
C GLU A 250 -7.90 -12.33 11.36
N LYS A 251 -8.81 -11.76 10.57
CA LYS A 251 -8.63 -11.52 9.14
C LYS A 251 -9.18 -10.16 8.76
N ILE A 252 -8.44 -9.40 7.97
CA ILE A 252 -8.94 -8.17 7.36
C ILE A 252 -8.66 -8.15 5.88
N MET A 253 -9.40 -7.32 5.15
CA MET A 253 -9.13 -7.00 3.75
C MET A 253 -8.82 -5.52 3.60
N ILE A 254 -7.79 -5.20 2.81
CA ILE A 254 -7.47 -3.83 2.40
C ILE A 254 -7.66 -3.73 0.88
N LEU A 255 -8.57 -2.86 0.46
CA LEU A 255 -8.91 -2.60 -0.94
C LEU A 255 -8.56 -1.16 -1.33
N GLY A 256 -7.70 -0.99 -2.34
CA GLY A 256 -7.33 0.33 -2.84
C GLY A 256 -6.55 0.27 -4.16
N GLY A 257 -6.01 1.41 -4.58
CA GLY A 257 -5.08 1.47 -5.72
C GLY A 257 -3.84 0.60 -5.49
N SER A 258 -3.32 -0.03 -6.55
CA SER A 258 -2.17 -0.96 -6.47
C SER A 258 -0.92 -0.31 -5.87
N SER A 259 -0.66 0.97 -6.16
CA SER A 259 0.46 1.72 -5.59
C SER A 259 0.34 1.90 -4.05
N HIS A 260 -0.86 2.07 -3.51
CA HIS A 260 -1.08 2.08 -2.05
C HIS A 260 -0.82 0.71 -1.43
N ILE A 261 -1.31 -0.34 -2.09
CA ILE A 261 -1.12 -1.72 -1.64
C ILE A 261 0.36 -2.13 -1.68
N ALA A 262 1.14 -1.62 -2.64
CA ALA A 262 2.59 -1.81 -2.68
C ALA A 262 3.26 -1.34 -1.37
N MET A 263 2.90 -0.13 -0.89
CA MET A 263 3.42 0.42 0.36
C MET A 263 2.96 -0.36 1.59
N PHE A 264 1.68 -0.78 1.63
CA PHE A 264 1.16 -1.56 2.76
C PHE A 264 1.78 -2.95 2.84
N LYS A 265 2.11 -3.58 1.71
CA LYS A 265 2.81 -4.86 1.69
C LYS A 265 4.13 -4.75 2.45
N ASP A 266 4.94 -3.73 2.16
CA ASP A 266 6.19 -3.48 2.86
C ASP A 266 5.96 -3.21 4.36
N PHE A 267 4.99 -2.38 4.71
CA PHE A 267 4.69 -2.07 6.13
C PHE A 267 4.25 -3.31 6.93
N ILE A 268 3.49 -4.21 6.30
CA ILE A 268 3.05 -5.46 6.90
C ILE A 268 4.23 -6.42 7.07
N ASP A 269 5.14 -6.50 6.09
CA ASP A 269 6.32 -7.37 6.17
C ASP A 269 7.28 -6.99 7.31
N TYR A 270 7.26 -5.73 7.76
CA TYR A 270 7.99 -5.30 8.96
C TYR A 270 7.26 -5.60 10.28
N ASN A 271 5.98 -5.99 10.24
CA ASN A 271 5.17 -6.22 11.43
C ASN A 271 5.07 -7.73 11.74
N PRO A 272 5.71 -8.24 12.81
CA PRO A 272 5.71 -9.67 13.12
C PRO A 272 4.34 -10.22 13.56
N GLU A 273 3.37 -9.36 13.89
CA GLU A 273 2.04 -9.75 14.34
C GLU A 273 1.04 -9.84 13.17
N TRP A 274 1.42 -9.38 11.98
CA TRP A 274 0.56 -9.30 10.81
C TRP A 274 1.16 -10.13 9.66
N LYS A 275 0.32 -10.73 8.83
CA LYS A 275 0.75 -11.51 7.68
C LYS A 275 -0.05 -11.10 6.46
N ALA A 276 0.63 -10.64 5.42
CA ALA A 276 -0.02 -10.37 4.14
C ALA A 276 -0.46 -11.67 3.46
N VAL A 277 -1.65 -11.64 2.84
CA VAL A 277 -2.20 -12.70 2.00
C VAL A 277 -2.56 -12.06 0.65
N GLU A 278 -2.16 -12.68 -0.44
CA GLU A 278 -2.47 -12.19 -1.79
C GLU A 278 -3.82 -12.73 -2.30
N LEU A 279 -4.52 -11.96 -3.13
CA LEU A 279 -5.75 -12.41 -3.79
C LEU A 279 -5.55 -13.72 -4.56
N ARG A 280 -4.38 -13.88 -5.21
CA ARG A 280 -4.04 -15.10 -5.96
C ARG A 280 -3.99 -16.33 -5.05
N GLU A 281 -3.58 -16.20 -3.78
CA GLU A 281 -3.48 -17.33 -2.85
C GLU A 281 -4.85 -17.90 -2.47
N ILE A 282 -5.88 -17.06 -2.38
CA ILE A 282 -7.22 -17.48 -1.97
C ILE A 282 -8.14 -17.87 -3.13
N MET A 283 -7.70 -17.65 -4.38
CA MET A 283 -8.45 -17.98 -5.60
C MET A 283 -7.96 -19.26 -6.29
N ASN A 284 -6.89 -19.88 -5.78
CA ASN A 284 -6.28 -21.10 -6.32
C ASN A 284 -6.69 -22.35 -5.57
#